data_AF-A8ILS9-F1
#
_entry.id   AF-A8ILS9-F1
#
_cell.length_a   1.000
_cell.length_b   1.000
_cell.length_c   1.000
_cell.angle_alpha   90.00
_cell.angle_beta   90.00
_cell.angle_gamma   90.00
#
_symmetry.space_group_name_H-M   'P 1'
#
loop_
_entity.id
_entity.type
_entity.pdbx_description
1 polymer ?
#
loop_
_entity_poly.entity_id
_entity_poly.type
_entity_poly.pdbx_seq_one_letter_code
_entity_poly.pdbx_strand_id
1 'polypeptide(L)'
;FWAQAGWSPQAFMRELFWLSLDPPGPEYGFSPFVPLKEGGWFIMTGAFLTIAVMCWWTRTYMRAKALGMGMHIPWAFASAIWLFLVLGFIRPMLLGDWSQAVPYGIFSHLDWTNNFSLVYGNLFYNPFHALSIVFLYGSAVL
;
A
#
# COMPACT_ATOMS: atom_id res chain seq x y z
N PHE A 1 -13.44 -8.18 6.30
CA PHE A 1 -13.30 -9.61 5.96
C PHE A 1 -14.36 -10.47 6.66
N TRP A 2 -14.43 -10.54 7.99
CA TRP A 2 -15.50 -11.31 8.68
C TRP A 2 -16.93 -10.95 8.24
N ALA A 3 -17.22 -9.67 8.03
CA ALA A 3 -18.51 -9.22 7.51
C ALA A 3 -18.79 -9.73 6.07
N GLN A 4 -17.77 -9.85 5.22
CA GLN A 4 -17.90 -10.39 3.85
C GLN A 4 -18.13 -11.91 3.89
N ALA A 5 -17.52 -12.60 4.85
CA ALA A 5 -17.74 -14.03 5.11
C ALA A 5 -19.07 -14.33 5.83
N GLY A 6 -19.96 -13.35 5.99
CA GLY A 6 -21.24 -13.53 6.69
C GLY A 6 -21.09 -14.01 8.14
N TRP A 7 -19.98 -13.67 8.79
CA TRP A 7 -19.64 -14.12 10.15
C TRP A 7 -19.49 -15.65 10.30
N SER A 8 -19.40 -16.41 9.19
CA SER A 8 -19.14 -17.85 9.20
C SER A 8 -17.63 -18.13 9.25
N PRO A 9 -17.14 -18.88 10.26
CA PRO A 9 -15.74 -19.29 10.30
C PRO A 9 -15.33 -20.17 9.11
N GLN A 10 -16.22 -21.03 8.63
CA GLN A 10 -15.94 -21.88 7.46
C GLN A 10 -15.79 -21.05 6.19
N ALA A 11 -16.69 -20.09 5.95
CA ALA A 11 -16.60 -19.19 4.81
C ALA A 11 -15.33 -18.31 4.89
N PHE A 12 -15.04 -17.77 6.08
CA PHE A 12 -13.86 -16.92 6.30
C PHE A 12 -12.56 -17.66 5.95
N MET A 13 -12.41 -18.92 6.41
CA MET A 13 -11.23 -19.73 6.12
C MET A 13 -11.14 -20.13 4.64
N ARG A 14 -12.27 -20.52 4.02
CA ARG A 14 -12.32 -20.89 2.61
C ARG A 14 -11.95 -19.72 1.69
N GLU A 15 -12.44 -18.53 2.01
CA GLU A 15 -12.37 -17.36 1.14
C GLU A 15 -11.25 -16.39 1.52
N LEU A 16 -10.47 -16.64 2.58
CA LEU A 16 -9.52 -15.70 3.17
C LEU A 16 -8.68 -14.91 2.14
N PHE A 17 -8.21 -15.59 1.08
CA PHE A 17 -7.36 -14.96 0.06
C PHE A 17 -8.12 -14.14 -0.99
N TRP A 18 -9.43 -14.41 -1.15
CA TRP A 18 -10.36 -13.69 -2.02
C TRP A 18 -11.05 -12.51 -1.34
N LEU A 19 -11.02 -12.43 -0.01
CA LEU A 19 -11.55 -11.28 0.71
C LEU A 19 -10.71 -10.03 0.43
N SER A 20 -11.39 -8.90 0.18
CA SER A 20 -10.74 -7.62 -0.18
C SER A 20 -11.42 -6.46 0.52
N LEU A 21 -10.64 -5.46 0.92
CA LEU A 21 -11.14 -4.16 1.33
C LEU A 21 -10.69 -3.16 0.27
N ASP A 22 -11.63 -2.83 -0.61
CA ASP A 22 -11.39 -2.04 -1.81
C ASP A 22 -11.50 -0.53 -1.53
N PRO A 23 -10.78 0.31 -2.30
CA PRO A 23 -10.92 1.76 -2.23
C PRO A 23 -12.33 2.21 -2.65
N PRO A 24 -12.72 3.45 -2.30
CA PRO A 24 -13.90 4.10 -2.87
C PRO A 24 -13.93 4.05 -4.40
N GLY A 25 -15.14 3.97 -4.96
CA GLY A 25 -15.35 4.09 -6.39
C GLY A 25 -14.97 5.48 -6.95
N PRO A 26 -14.71 5.60 -8.26
CA PRO A 26 -14.30 6.86 -8.90
C PRO A 26 -15.29 8.02 -8.68
N GLU A 27 -16.57 7.74 -8.47
CA GLU A 27 -17.62 8.72 -8.18
C GLU A 27 -17.35 9.54 -6.90
N TYR A 28 -16.52 9.01 -5.99
CA TYR A 28 -16.13 9.70 -4.76
C TYR A 28 -14.84 10.54 -4.90
N GLY A 29 -14.16 10.46 -6.05
CA GLY A 29 -12.89 11.16 -6.31
C GLY A 29 -11.87 10.92 -5.18
N PHE A 30 -11.23 12.00 -4.72
CA PHE A 30 -10.31 11.98 -3.57
C PHE A 30 -10.95 12.54 -2.28
N SER A 31 -12.24 12.29 -2.05
CA SER A 31 -12.92 12.71 -0.82
C SER A 31 -12.44 11.91 0.40
N PRO A 32 -12.13 12.54 1.54
CA PRO A 32 -11.81 11.82 2.77
C PRO A 32 -13.06 11.23 3.46
N PHE A 33 -14.26 11.72 3.13
CA PHE A 33 -15.52 11.29 3.75
C PHE A 33 -16.36 10.51 2.74
N VAL A 34 -16.40 9.19 2.90
CA VAL A 34 -17.13 8.23 2.07
C VAL A 34 -17.92 7.29 2.99
N PRO A 35 -19.14 6.85 2.63
CA PRO A 35 -19.87 5.85 3.41
C PRO A 35 -18.99 4.64 3.74
N LEU A 36 -19.08 4.14 4.98
CA LEU A 36 -18.17 3.09 5.46
C LEU A 36 -18.15 1.85 4.56
N LYS A 37 -19.32 1.42 4.08
CA LYS A 37 -19.47 0.26 3.20
C LYS A 37 -18.99 0.48 1.76
N GLU A 38 -18.78 1.73 1.35
CA GLU A 38 -18.46 2.13 -0.03
C GLU A 38 -17.02 2.67 -0.15
N GLY A 39 -16.14 2.28 0.78
CA GLY A 39 -14.72 2.67 0.79
C GLY A 39 -14.29 3.51 1.99
N GLY A 40 -15.22 3.94 2.87
CA GLY A 40 -14.85 4.62 4.11
C GLY A 40 -13.97 3.75 5.04
N TRP A 41 -14.21 2.44 5.09
CA TRP A 41 -13.35 1.50 5.82
C TRP A 41 -11.92 1.43 5.25
N PHE A 42 -11.77 1.56 3.93
CA PHE A 42 -10.47 1.57 3.27
C PHE A 42 -9.66 2.81 3.69
N ILE A 43 -10.26 4.00 3.59
CA ILE A 43 -9.62 5.27 3.97
C ILE A 43 -9.18 5.22 5.44
N MET A 44 -10.05 4.76 6.33
CA MET A 44 -9.75 4.64 7.75
C MET A 44 -8.60 3.66 8.03
N THR A 45 -8.61 2.50 7.37
CA THR A 45 -7.54 1.50 7.47
C THR A 45 -6.21 2.06 6.98
N GLY A 46 -6.21 2.76 5.85
CA GLY A 46 -5.01 3.41 5.30
C GLY A 46 -4.47 4.53 6.19
N ALA A 47 -5.34 5.31 6.82
CA ALA A 47 -4.94 6.33 7.79
C ALA A 47 -4.24 5.71 9.01
N PHE A 48 -4.84 4.69 9.63
CA PHE A 48 -4.23 4.02 10.78
C PHE A 48 -2.94 3.29 10.43
N LEU A 49 -2.88 2.64 9.25
CA LEU A 49 -1.66 2.01 8.76
C LEU A 49 -0.54 3.04 8.56
N THR A 50 -0.84 4.17 7.93
CA THR A 50 0.13 5.25 7.71
C THR A 50 0.64 5.82 9.03
N ILE A 51 -0.25 6.09 9.99
CA ILE A 51 0.14 6.54 11.34
C ILE A 51 1.06 5.52 12.00
N ALA A 52 0.72 4.23 11.97
CA ALA A 52 1.54 3.18 12.55
C ALA A 52 2.95 3.13 11.94
N VAL A 53 3.06 3.23 10.61
CA VAL A 53 4.33 3.27 9.89
C VAL A 53 5.15 4.51 10.26
N MET A 54 4.53 5.70 10.33
CA MET A 54 5.24 6.93 10.71
C MET A 54 5.68 6.95 12.17
N CYS A 55 4.87 6.39 13.08
CA CYS A 55 5.26 6.18 14.47
C CYS A 55 6.45 5.20 14.57
N TRP A 56 6.46 4.15 13.76
CA TRP A 56 7.58 3.21 13.71
C TRP A 56 8.85 3.86 13.18
N TRP A 57 8.77 4.66 12.11
CA TRP A 57 9.90 5.44 11.61
C TRP A 57 10.46 6.37 12.69
N THR A 58 9.58 7.11 13.37
CA THR A 58 9.97 8.00 14.49
C THR A 58 10.66 7.22 15.61
N ARG A 59 10.17 6.02 15.94
CA ARG A 59 10.83 5.12 16.89
C ARG A 59 12.25 4.76 16.44
N THR A 60 12.46 4.37 15.18
CA THR A 60 13.80 4.04 14.67
C THR A 60 14.77 5.22 14.80
N TYR A 61 14.30 6.43 14.49
CA TYR A 61 15.08 7.67 14.63
C TYR A 61 15.44 7.95 16.09
N MET A 62 14.46 7.89 17.00
CA MET A 62 14.69 8.17 18.42
C MET A 62 15.65 7.16 19.07
N ARG A 63 15.63 5.89 18.65
CA ARG A 63 16.55 4.87 19.17
C ARG A 63 17.99 5.12 18.70
N ALA A 64 18.19 5.42 17.42
CA ALA A 64 19.52 5.78 16.91
C ALA A 64 20.09 7.01 17.64
N LYS A 65 19.27 8.06 17.83
CA LYS A 65 19.66 9.26 18.58
C LYS A 65 20.05 8.96 20.03
N ALA A 66 19.23 8.17 20.74
CA ALA A 66 19.44 7.86 22.15
C ALA A 66 20.73 7.06 22.40
N LEU A 67 21.17 6.27 21.42
CA LEU A 67 22.40 5.46 21.49
C LEU A 67 23.62 6.17 20.88
N GLY A 68 23.47 7.40 20.39
CA GLY A 68 24.56 8.12 19.71
C GLY A 68 25.00 7.47 18.39
N MET A 69 24.13 6.69 17.75
CA MET A 69 24.42 6.01 16.49
C MET A 69 24.16 6.92 15.28
N GLY A 70 24.77 6.57 14.14
CA GLY A 70 24.46 7.21 12.86
C GLY A 70 23.03 6.93 12.36
N MET A 71 22.50 7.82 11.54
CA MET A 71 21.10 7.80 11.08
C MET A 71 20.84 6.95 9.81
N HIS A 72 21.71 5.99 9.51
CA HIS A 72 21.60 5.18 8.28
C HIS A 72 20.29 4.38 8.22
N ILE A 73 19.88 3.74 9.32
CA ILE A 73 18.68 2.88 9.35
C ILE A 73 17.37 3.68 9.16
N PRO A 74 17.10 4.78 9.89
CA PRO A 74 15.91 5.59 9.64
C PRO A 74 15.82 6.12 8.21
N TRP A 75 16.95 6.55 7.63
CA TRP A 75 16.95 7.07 6.25
C TRP A 75 16.80 5.97 5.20
N ALA A 76 17.41 4.80 5.40
CA ALA A 76 17.17 3.65 4.53
C ALA A 76 15.69 3.21 4.59
N PHE A 77 15.10 3.16 5.78
CA PHE A 77 13.69 2.80 5.94
C PHE A 77 12.74 3.85 5.30
N ALA A 78 13.11 5.13 5.31
CA ALA A 78 12.33 6.17 4.63
C ALA A 78 12.18 5.91 3.12
N SER A 79 13.16 5.26 2.47
CA SER A 79 13.05 4.85 1.06
C SER A 79 11.94 3.81 0.83
N ALA A 80 11.73 2.87 1.75
CA ALA A 80 10.62 1.92 1.66
C ALA A 80 9.26 2.61 1.91
N ILE A 81 9.22 3.54 2.87
CA ILE A 81 8.02 4.36 3.15
C ILE A 81 7.61 5.17 1.92
N TRP A 82 8.59 5.67 1.14
CA TRP A 82 8.32 6.40 -0.10
C TRP A 82 7.47 5.57 -1.08
N LEU A 83 7.88 4.34 -1.41
CA LEU A 83 7.12 3.49 -2.32
C LEU A 83 5.70 3.20 -1.79
N PHE A 84 5.60 2.90 -0.49
CA PHE A 84 4.32 2.69 0.19
C PHE A 84 3.38 3.90 0.04
N LEU A 85 3.88 5.12 0.28
CA LEU A 85 3.10 6.35 0.15
C LEU A 85 2.75 6.67 -1.30
N VAL A 86 3.63 6.39 -2.27
CA VAL A 86 3.33 6.58 -3.69
C VAL A 86 2.13 5.75 -4.12
N LEU A 87 2.12 4.46 -3.76
CA LEU A 87 1.06 3.52 -4.17
C LEU A 87 -0.28 3.81 -3.50
N GLY A 88 -0.27 4.12 -2.19
CA GLY A 88 -1.49 4.24 -1.40
C GLY A 88 -2.05 5.65 -1.26
N PHE A 89 -1.24 6.70 -1.51
CA PHE A 89 -1.63 8.07 -1.18
C PHE A 89 -1.24 9.11 -2.23
N ILE A 90 0.05 9.25 -2.55
CA ILE A 90 0.55 10.34 -3.39
C ILE A 90 0.02 10.22 -4.83
N ARG A 91 0.13 9.04 -5.47
CA ARG A 91 -0.40 8.86 -6.83
C ARG A 91 -1.93 9.00 -6.89
N PRO A 92 -2.73 8.34 -6.03
CA PRO A 92 -4.18 8.57 -5.96
C PRO A 92 -4.57 10.04 -5.78
N MET A 93 -3.87 10.76 -4.90
CA MET A 93 -4.09 12.20 -4.67
C MET A 93 -3.81 13.03 -5.91
N LEU A 94 -2.70 12.77 -6.61
CA LEU A 94 -2.34 13.49 -7.83
C LEU A 94 -3.30 13.21 -8.99
N LEU A 95 -3.91 12.02 -9.02
CA LEU A 95 -4.94 11.65 -10.00
C LEU A 95 -6.34 12.12 -9.57
N GLY A 96 -6.51 12.59 -8.33
CA GLY A 96 -7.78 13.04 -7.77
C GLY A 96 -8.78 11.91 -7.54
N ASP A 97 -8.32 10.67 -7.37
CA ASP A 97 -9.17 9.47 -7.36
C ASP A 97 -8.61 8.36 -6.46
N TRP A 98 -9.35 8.02 -5.40
CA TRP A 98 -9.01 6.91 -4.50
C TRP A 98 -9.04 5.53 -5.17
N SER A 99 -9.83 5.34 -6.22
CA SER A 99 -9.96 4.04 -6.92
C SER A 99 -8.64 3.57 -7.53
N GLN A 100 -7.68 4.50 -7.68
CA GLN A 100 -6.33 4.27 -8.16
C GLN A 100 -5.40 3.61 -7.12
N ALA A 101 -5.80 3.56 -5.85
CA ALA A 101 -5.01 2.99 -4.75
C ALA A 101 -5.06 1.46 -4.74
N VAL A 102 -4.09 0.84 -4.07
CA VAL A 102 -3.99 -0.62 -3.93
C VAL A 102 -5.03 -1.11 -2.90
N PRO A 103 -5.87 -2.12 -3.21
CA PRO A 103 -6.81 -2.70 -2.25
C PRO A 103 -6.10 -3.51 -1.15
N TYR A 104 -6.74 -3.67 0.01
CA TYR A 104 -6.24 -4.57 1.05
C TYR A 104 -6.85 -5.97 0.89
N GLY A 105 -6.13 -6.86 0.21
CA GLY A 105 -6.51 -8.28 0.06
C GLY A 105 -5.40 -9.08 -0.61
N ILE A 106 -5.36 -10.40 -0.40
CA ILE A 106 -4.23 -11.23 -0.85
C ILE A 106 -4.23 -11.38 -2.37
N PHE A 107 -5.32 -11.78 -2.99
CA PHE A 107 -5.36 -11.86 -4.46
C PHE A 107 -5.68 -10.52 -5.11
N SER A 108 -6.52 -9.68 -4.49
CA SER A 108 -6.90 -8.39 -5.07
C SER A 108 -5.72 -7.43 -5.27
N HIS A 109 -4.71 -7.42 -4.38
CA HIS A 109 -3.53 -6.59 -4.62
C HIS A 109 -2.65 -7.12 -5.76
N LEU A 110 -2.61 -8.45 -5.99
CA LEU A 110 -1.90 -9.05 -7.12
C LEU A 110 -2.60 -8.73 -8.44
N ASP A 111 -3.93 -8.82 -8.46
CA ASP A 111 -4.76 -8.45 -9.60
C ASP A 111 -4.57 -6.96 -9.93
N TRP A 112 -4.52 -6.09 -8.90
CA TRP A 112 -4.21 -4.68 -9.05
C TRP A 112 -2.83 -4.47 -9.69
N THR A 113 -1.78 -5.17 -9.23
CA THR A 113 -0.42 -5.04 -9.78
C THR A 113 -0.38 -5.45 -11.25
N ASN A 114 -1.03 -6.55 -11.61
CA ASN A 114 -1.12 -7.00 -13.01
C ASN A 114 -1.88 -5.96 -13.86
N ASN A 115 -3.05 -5.53 -13.40
CA ASN A 115 -3.87 -4.55 -14.11
C ASN A 115 -3.16 -3.21 -14.29
N PHE A 116 -2.42 -2.74 -13.27
CA PHE A 116 -1.60 -1.54 -13.35
C PHE A 116 -0.61 -1.60 -14.52
N SER A 117 0.05 -2.74 -14.73
CA SER A 117 0.95 -2.92 -15.87
C SER A 117 0.22 -2.89 -17.21
N LEU A 118 -0.94 -3.53 -17.30
CA LEU A 118 -1.74 -3.59 -18.53
C LEU A 118 -2.26 -2.21 -18.93
N VAL A 119 -2.82 -1.46 -17.97
CA VAL A 119 -3.41 -0.13 -18.20
C VAL A 119 -2.36 0.88 -18.67
N TYR A 120 -1.13 0.79 -18.15
CA TYR A 120 -0.04 1.71 -18.49
C TYR A 120 0.86 1.22 -19.64
N GLY A 121 0.43 0.23 -20.43
CA GLY A 121 1.13 -0.17 -21.64
C GLY A 121 2.42 -0.96 -21.38
N ASN A 122 2.38 -1.88 -20.41
CA ASN A 122 3.45 -2.79 -20.02
C ASN A 122 4.65 -2.12 -19.32
N LEU A 123 4.76 -2.35 -18.00
CA LEU A 123 5.82 -1.79 -17.16
C LEU A 123 7.25 -2.24 -17.51
N PHE A 124 7.44 -3.28 -18.33
CA PHE A 124 8.78 -3.62 -18.81
C PHE A 124 9.44 -2.49 -19.61
N TYR A 125 8.66 -1.59 -20.20
CA TYR A 125 9.18 -0.43 -20.93
C TYR A 125 9.37 0.81 -20.05
N ASN A 126 9.04 0.75 -18.76
CA ASN A 126 9.32 1.84 -17.84
C ASN A 126 10.80 1.75 -17.36
N PRO A 127 11.65 2.75 -17.65
CA PRO A 127 13.07 2.69 -17.30
C PRO A 127 13.31 2.65 -15.77
N PHE A 128 12.45 3.26 -14.96
CA PHE A 128 12.57 3.21 -13.50
C PHE A 128 12.16 1.84 -12.93
N HIS A 129 11.21 1.16 -13.57
CA HIS A 129 10.87 -0.21 -13.22
C HIS A 129 12.05 -1.16 -13.53
N ALA A 130 12.69 -0.99 -14.70
CA ALA A 130 13.91 -1.73 -15.03
C ALA A 130 15.06 -1.48 -14.04
N LEU A 131 15.31 -0.22 -13.65
CA LEU A 131 16.30 0.11 -12.62
C LEU A 131 15.97 -0.54 -11.27
N SER A 132 14.70 -0.53 -10.86
CA SER A 132 14.26 -1.20 -9.63
C SER A 132 14.59 -2.70 -9.64
N ILE A 133 14.37 -3.38 -10.78
CA ILE A 133 14.74 -4.80 -10.95
C ILE A 133 16.26 -4.99 -10.87
N VAL A 134 17.06 -4.12 -11.49
CA VAL A 134 18.52 -4.19 -11.41
C VAL A 134 18.99 -4.13 -9.95
N PHE A 135 18.47 -3.19 -9.16
CA PHE A 135 18.85 -3.08 -7.74
C PHE A 135 18.29 -4.23 -6.89
N LEU A 136 17.09 -4.73 -7.19
CA LEU A 136 16.53 -5.90 -6.51
C LEU A 136 17.41 -7.14 -6.72
N TYR A 137 17.80 -7.42 -7.97
CA TYR A 137 18.68 -8.55 -8.29
C TYR A 137 20.09 -8.33 -7.74
N GLY A 138 20.63 -7.11 -7.88
CA GLY A 138 21.93 -6.75 -7.33
C GLY A 138 21.99 -6.92 -5.81
N SER A 139 20.91 -6.65 -5.09
CA SER A 139 20.82 -6.83 -3.63
C SER A 139 20.87 -8.30 -3.18
N ALA A 140 20.54 -9.24 -4.05
CA ALA A 140 20.67 -10.67 -3.75
C ALA A 140 22.09 -11.19 -4.08
N VAL A 141 22.83 -10.47 -4.93
CA VAL A 141 24.19 -10.85 -5.36
C VAL A 141 25.26 -10.26 -4.45
N LEU A 142 25.06 -9.04 -3.94
CA LEU A 142 26.00 -8.32 -3.07
C LEU A 142 25.80 -8.69 -1.59
#